data_AF-A0A015J896-F1
#
_entry.id   AF-A0A015J896-F1
#
_cell.length_a   1.000
_cell.length_b   1.000
_cell.length_c   1.000
_cell.angle_alpha   90.00
_cell.angle_beta   90.00
_cell.angle_gamma   90.00
#
_symmetry.space_group_name_H-M   'P 1'
#
loop_
_entity.id
_entity.type
_entity.pdbx_description
1 polymer ?
#
loop_
_entity_poly.entity_id
_entity_poly.type
_entity_poly.pdbx_seq_one_letter_code
_entity_poly.pdbx_strand_id
1 'polypeptide(L)'
;MPKAKKTTGAYFQNLNKYKRNPYPTPELFKEHFEVYIEKGSKGYINDIGRHRWDSRFYSEFMPICLDKMKNRRGILAKEIRATLFKTCNIPEIKTNSGAKITDWKKSLCVTEAYANLWKVDNTGLFVINGIIMKAMPKESKENCLTPSIISFAIAVCCIVLNPHSDEIRCTEDAIKQRSSIFLSEIQEGSREMTNYNDNVEEISEDDDDARLFE
;
A
#
# COMPACT_ATOMS: atom_id res chain seq x y z
N MET A 1 -3.25 26.86 24.08
CA MET A 1 -3.38 25.71 23.15
C MET A 1 -3.52 26.23 21.72
N PRO A 2 -2.55 26.01 20.81
CA PRO A 2 -2.85 26.09 19.39
C PRO A 2 -3.89 25.01 19.10
N LYS A 3 -5.03 25.39 18.51
CA LYS A 3 -6.19 24.53 18.28
C LYS A 3 -5.74 23.21 17.61
N ALA A 4 -5.83 22.08 18.31
CA ALA A 4 -5.34 20.76 17.90
C ALA A 4 -5.79 20.33 16.49
N LYS A 5 -6.93 20.84 16.00
CA LYS A 5 -7.44 20.63 14.63
C LYS A 5 -6.62 21.36 13.54
N LYS A 6 -6.04 22.53 13.83
CA LYS A 6 -5.18 23.28 12.87
C LYS A 6 -3.79 22.65 12.77
N THR A 7 -3.25 22.12 13.87
CA THR A 7 -1.94 21.45 13.93
C THR A 7 -1.95 20.08 13.25
N THR A 8 -3.04 19.31 13.35
CA THR A 8 -3.18 18.04 12.61
C THR A 8 -3.22 18.25 11.11
N GLY A 9 -4.01 19.21 10.60
CA GLY A 9 -4.07 19.51 9.17
C GLY A 9 -2.69 19.83 8.55
N ALA A 10 -1.91 20.68 9.21
CA ALA A 10 -0.57 21.06 8.78
C ALA A 10 0.50 19.96 8.98
N TYR A 11 0.40 19.16 10.05
CA TYR A 11 1.21 17.95 10.22
C TYR A 11 0.97 16.97 9.06
N PHE A 12 -0.29 16.81 8.69
CA PHE A 12 -0.69 15.85 7.68
C PHE A 12 -0.29 16.26 6.25
N GLN A 13 -0.19 17.56 5.96
CA GLN A 13 0.44 18.06 4.74
C GLN A 13 1.97 17.77 4.71
N ASN A 14 2.60 17.66 5.87
CA ASN A 14 4.01 17.27 6.02
C ASN A 14 4.24 15.75 6.01
N LEU A 15 3.19 14.91 5.93
CA LEU A 15 3.32 13.46 5.72
C LEU A 15 3.88 13.11 4.32
N ASN A 16 4.37 14.07 3.54
CA ASN A 16 5.12 13.84 2.32
C ASN A 16 6.27 12.83 2.50
N LYS A 17 6.78 12.64 3.73
CA LYS A 17 7.77 11.58 4.05
C LYS A 17 7.19 10.16 4.08
N TYR A 18 5.91 9.99 4.41
CA TYR A 18 5.22 8.69 4.37
C TYR A 18 4.82 8.30 2.95
N LYS A 19 5.07 9.16 1.96
CA LYS A 19 4.82 8.86 0.54
C LYS A 19 5.48 7.56 0.07
N ARG A 20 6.48 7.08 0.81
CA ARG A 20 7.36 5.98 0.43
C ARG A 20 7.02 4.63 1.08
N ASN A 21 6.06 4.59 2.02
CA ASN A 21 5.59 3.35 2.63
C ASN A 21 4.04 3.35 2.71
N PRO A 22 3.35 2.46 1.98
CA PRO A 22 1.89 2.29 2.08
C PRO A 22 1.41 1.74 3.42
N TYR A 23 2.25 0.96 4.12
CA TYR A 23 1.96 0.31 5.41
C TYR A 23 3.03 0.67 6.46
N PRO A 24 3.12 1.95 6.88
CA PRO A 24 4.01 2.36 7.97
C PRO A 24 3.53 1.81 9.32
N THR A 25 4.49 1.51 10.20
CA THR A 25 4.19 1.04 11.55
C THR A 25 3.69 2.18 12.45
N PRO A 26 2.93 1.85 13.50
CA PRO A 26 2.55 2.82 14.54
C PRO A 26 3.73 3.61 15.12
N GLU A 27 4.87 2.95 15.30
CA GLU A 27 6.10 3.53 15.86
C GLU A 27 6.69 4.57 14.90
N LEU A 28 6.71 4.26 13.60
CA LEU A 28 7.16 5.21 12.58
C LEU A 28 6.22 6.42 12.48
N PHE A 29 4.93 6.23 12.73
CA PHE A 29 4.00 7.36 12.87
C PHE A 29 4.36 8.25 14.04
N LYS A 30 4.62 7.62 15.19
CA LYS A 30 4.93 8.31 16.44
C LYS A 30 6.22 9.11 16.30
N GLU A 31 7.29 8.49 15.80
CA GLU A 31 8.60 9.11 15.67
C GLU A 31 8.54 10.42 14.86
N HIS A 32 7.98 10.42 13.65
CA HIS A 32 7.91 11.67 12.90
C HIS A 32 6.90 12.66 13.47
N PHE A 33 5.86 12.20 14.16
CA PHE A 33 4.91 13.11 14.81
C PHE A 33 5.57 13.83 15.97
N GLU A 34 6.34 13.11 16.78
CA GLU A 34 7.15 13.70 17.85
C GLU A 34 8.12 14.73 17.29
N VAL A 35 8.85 14.42 16.20
CA VAL A 35 9.74 15.37 15.52
C VAL A 35 9.00 16.63 15.05
N TYR A 36 7.78 16.49 14.54
CA TYR A 36 6.98 17.64 14.12
C TYR A 36 6.51 18.48 15.31
N ILE A 37 6.03 17.85 16.37
CA ILE A 37 5.56 18.52 17.58
C ILE A 37 6.71 19.27 18.25
N GLU A 38 7.89 18.66 18.38
CA GLU A 38 9.07 19.31 18.98
C GLU A 38 9.57 20.51 18.17
N LYS A 39 9.37 20.53 16.84
CA LYS A 39 9.66 21.71 16.01
C LYS A 39 8.70 22.87 16.27
N GLY A 40 7.42 22.59 16.50
CA GLY A 40 6.40 23.61 16.72
C GLY A 40 6.19 24.01 18.17
N SER A 41 6.57 23.15 19.12
CA SER A 41 6.32 23.29 20.56
C SER A 41 7.37 22.49 21.33
N LYS A 42 8.61 22.99 21.30
CA LYS A 42 9.77 22.35 21.92
C LYS A 42 9.53 22.08 23.41
N GLY A 43 9.81 20.86 23.86
CA GLY A 43 9.66 20.42 25.24
C GLY A 43 8.26 19.94 25.60
N TYR A 44 7.25 20.14 24.73
CA TYR A 44 5.86 19.82 25.04
C TYR A 44 5.66 18.37 25.48
N ILE A 45 6.28 17.41 24.80
CA ILE A 45 6.12 15.99 25.11
C ILE A 45 6.66 15.66 26.50
N ASN A 46 7.78 16.29 26.88
CA ASN A 46 8.37 16.14 28.20
C ASN A 46 7.51 16.82 29.28
N ASP A 47 6.98 18.01 28.98
CA ASP A 47 6.14 18.80 29.91
C ASP A 47 4.86 18.05 30.31
N ILE A 48 4.24 17.32 29.37
CA ILE A 48 3.06 16.49 29.66
C ILE A 48 3.40 15.10 30.18
N GLY A 49 4.66 14.68 30.09
CA GLY A 49 5.17 13.36 30.44
C GLY A 49 4.93 12.29 29.36
N ARG A 50 5.94 11.43 29.14
CA ARG A 50 5.93 10.38 28.10
C ARG A 50 4.73 9.44 28.18
N HIS A 51 4.33 9.02 29.38
CA HIS A 51 3.17 8.13 29.53
C HIS A 51 1.86 8.78 29.04
N ARG A 52 1.63 10.06 29.37
CA ARG A 52 0.42 10.77 28.90
C ARG A 52 0.48 11.02 27.41
N TRP A 53 1.66 11.35 26.89
CA TRP A 53 1.87 11.49 25.46
C TRP A 53 1.54 10.20 24.70
N ASP A 54 2.06 9.06 25.17
CA ASP A 54 1.84 7.76 24.53
C ASP A 54 0.35 7.40 24.52
N SER A 55 -0.31 7.51 25.67
CA SER A 55 -1.76 7.29 25.79
C SER A 55 -2.54 8.16 24.80
N ARG A 56 -2.19 9.45 24.71
CA ARG A 56 -2.82 10.38 23.78
C ARG A 56 -2.54 10.06 22.32
N PHE A 57 -1.31 9.67 22.00
CA PHE A 57 -0.91 9.33 20.65
C PHE A 57 -1.71 8.15 20.10
N TYR A 58 -1.77 7.05 20.84
CA TYR A 58 -2.46 5.85 20.38
C TYR A 58 -3.99 5.99 20.40
N SER A 59 -4.57 6.78 21.32
CA SER A 59 -6.02 6.96 21.41
C SER A 59 -6.59 8.04 20.48
N GLU A 60 -5.91 9.19 20.32
CA GLU A 60 -6.45 10.32 19.55
C GLU A 60 -5.85 10.43 18.15
N PHE A 61 -4.53 10.25 18.02
CA PHE A 61 -3.82 10.58 16.78
C PHE A 61 -3.69 9.38 15.84
N MET A 62 -3.41 8.19 16.38
CA MET A 62 -3.26 6.97 15.58
C MET A 62 -4.48 6.66 14.70
N PRO A 63 -5.74 6.71 15.21
CA PRO A 63 -6.90 6.42 14.36
C PRO A 63 -7.01 7.36 13.17
N ILE A 64 -6.68 8.64 13.35
CA ILE A 64 -6.67 9.64 12.28
C ILE A 64 -5.58 9.34 11.25
N CYS A 65 -4.39 8.93 11.70
CA CYS A 65 -3.30 8.51 10.82
C CYS A 65 -3.71 7.29 9.97
N LEU A 66 -4.30 6.28 10.60
CA LEU A 66 -4.73 5.05 9.94
C LEU A 66 -5.80 5.32 8.87
N ASP A 67 -6.81 6.14 9.18
CA ASP A 67 -7.85 6.51 8.22
C ASP A 67 -7.28 7.25 6.99
N LYS A 68 -6.38 8.22 7.22
CA LYS A 68 -5.70 8.92 6.12
C LYS A 68 -4.87 8.00 5.26
N MET A 69 -4.18 7.04 5.88
CA MET A 69 -3.38 6.07 5.13
C MET A 69 -4.25 5.11 4.32
N LYS A 70 -5.37 4.64 4.88
CA LYS A 70 -6.34 3.82 4.17
C LYS A 70 -6.85 4.54 2.92
N ASN A 71 -7.28 5.79 3.07
CA ASN A 71 -7.71 6.63 1.96
C ASN A 71 -6.62 6.79 0.90
N ARG A 72 -5.38 7.03 1.34
CA ARG A 72 -4.23 7.16 0.43
C ARG A 72 -3.91 5.88 -0.32
N ARG A 73 -3.95 4.71 0.34
CA ARG A 73 -3.77 3.42 -0.32
C ARG A 73 -4.85 3.16 -1.36
N GLY A 74 -6.11 3.47 -1.03
CA GLY A 74 -7.22 3.39 -1.98
C GLY A 74 -7.01 4.24 -3.23
N ILE A 75 -6.56 5.49 -3.05
CA ILE A 75 -6.21 6.38 -4.18
C ILE A 75 -5.05 5.80 -4.99
N LEU A 76 -3.97 5.37 -4.34
CA LEU A 76 -2.81 4.82 -5.03
C LEU A 76 -3.14 3.55 -5.82
N ALA A 77 -3.90 2.62 -5.22
CA ALA A 77 -4.34 1.41 -5.90
C ALA A 77 -5.20 1.73 -7.13
N LYS A 78 -6.09 2.73 -7.03
CA LYS A 78 -6.89 3.22 -8.16
C LYS A 78 -6.02 3.79 -9.28
N GLU A 79 -5.04 4.63 -8.97
CA GLU A 79 -4.13 5.24 -9.97
C GLU A 79 -3.21 4.20 -10.62
N ILE A 80 -2.69 3.24 -9.85
CA ILE A 80 -1.89 2.11 -10.36
C ILE A 80 -2.75 1.29 -11.33
N ARG A 81 -3.96 0.90 -10.92
CA ARG A 81 -4.89 0.14 -11.76
C ARG A 81 -5.22 0.87 -13.06
N ALA A 82 -5.57 2.16 -13.00
CA ALA A 82 -5.88 2.95 -14.19
C ALA A 82 -4.67 3.07 -15.14
N THR A 83 -3.48 3.22 -14.57
CA THR A 83 -2.22 3.31 -15.32
C THR A 83 -1.82 1.97 -15.94
N LEU A 84 -2.08 0.86 -15.24
CA LEU A 84 -1.86 -0.49 -15.72
C LEU A 84 -2.65 -0.75 -17.01
N PHE A 85 -3.96 -0.47 -17.01
CA PHE A 85 -4.80 -0.68 -18.20
C PHE A 85 -4.27 0.11 -19.41
N LYS A 86 -3.87 1.36 -19.20
CA LYS A 86 -3.31 2.23 -20.25
C LYS A 86 -1.94 1.78 -20.73
N THR A 87 -1.04 1.42 -19.81
CA THR A 87 0.35 1.09 -20.15
C THR A 87 0.47 -0.26 -20.84
N CYS A 88 -0.34 -1.23 -20.41
CA CYS A 88 -0.37 -2.57 -20.99
C CYS A 88 -1.38 -2.70 -22.16
N ASN A 89 -2.11 -1.64 -22.49
CA ASN A 89 -3.13 -1.62 -23.55
C ASN A 89 -4.13 -2.79 -23.45
N ILE A 90 -4.61 -3.05 -22.24
CA ILE A 90 -5.56 -4.13 -21.95
C ILE A 90 -6.96 -3.55 -21.72
N PRO A 91 -8.03 -4.24 -22.15
CA PRO A 91 -9.40 -3.75 -21.99
C PRO A 91 -9.82 -3.77 -20.51
N GLU A 92 -10.44 -2.68 -20.04
CA GLU A 92 -11.05 -2.65 -18.71
C GLU A 92 -12.25 -3.61 -18.64
N ILE A 93 -12.35 -4.33 -17.54
CA ILE A 93 -13.51 -5.18 -17.23
C ILE A 93 -14.35 -4.57 -16.11
N LYS A 94 -15.67 -4.52 -16.33
CA LYS A 94 -16.67 -3.91 -15.42
C LYS A 94 -17.70 -4.94 -14.97
N THR A 95 -17.27 -6.14 -14.64
CA THR A 95 -18.16 -7.22 -14.16
C THR A 95 -17.72 -7.75 -12.80
N ASN A 96 -18.68 -8.31 -12.07
CA ASN A 96 -18.45 -9.01 -10.80
C ASN A 96 -18.62 -10.53 -10.94
N SER A 97 -18.85 -11.03 -12.16
CA SER A 97 -18.98 -12.47 -12.41
C SER A 97 -17.61 -13.12 -12.45
N GLY A 98 -17.34 -14.04 -11.52
CA GLY A 98 -16.07 -14.80 -11.46
C GLY A 98 -15.72 -15.46 -12.79
N ALA A 99 -16.65 -16.18 -13.41
CA ALA A 99 -16.44 -16.81 -14.72
C ALA A 99 -15.99 -15.83 -15.81
N LYS A 100 -16.66 -14.67 -15.93
CA LYS A 100 -16.28 -13.64 -16.91
C LYS A 100 -14.91 -13.02 -16.60
N ILE A 101 -14.57 -12.88 -15.33
CA ILE A 101 -13.25 -12.39 -14.89
C ILE A 101 -12.18 -13.41 -15.26
N THR A 102 -12.38 -14.68 -14.95
CA THR A 102 -11.47 -15.78 -15.29
C THR A 102 -11.24 -15.86 -16.80
N ASP A 103 -12.30 -15.81 -17.61
CA ASP A 103 -12.19 -15.83 -19.07
C ASP A 103 -11.42 -14.62 -19.60
N TRP A 104 -11.69 -13.42 -19.05
CA TRP A 104 -10.96 -12.22 -19.41
C TRP A 104 -9.47 -12.30 -19.04
N LYS A 105 -9.13 -12.80 -17.85
CA LYS A 105 -7.73 -12.96 -17.42
C LYS A 105 -6.96 -14.00 -18.24
N LYS A 106 -7.65 -15.05 -18.71
CA LYS A 106 -7.10 -16.06 -19.62
C LYS A 106 -6.94 -15.57 -21.06
N SER A 107 -7.43 -14.38 -21.40
CA SER A 107 -7.19 -13.81 -22.72
C SER A 107 -5.69 -13.59 -22.95
N LEU A 108 -5.27 -13.73 -24.20
CA LEU A 108 -3.85 -13.62 -24.58
C LEU A 108 -3.27 -12.27 -24.13
N CYS A 109 -3.97 -11.17 -24.37
CA CYS A 109 -3.48 -9.84 -24.04
C CYS A 109 -3.29 -9.63 -22.53
N VAL A 110 -4.16 -10.20 -21.68
CA VAL A 110 -4.03 -10.08 -20.22
C VAL A 110 -2.92 -10.99 -19.69
N THR A 111 -2.81 -12.22 -20.21
CA THR A 111 -1.75 -13.16 -19.81
C THR A 111 -0.36 -12.63 -20.23
N GLU A 112 -0.24 -12.06 -21.42
CA GLU A 112 0.99 -11.39 -21.87
C GLU A 112 1.29 -10.15 -21.02
N ALA A 113 0.29 -9.33 -20.70
CA ALA A 113 0.45 -8.17 -19.84
C ALA A 113 0.95 -8.57 -18.44
N TYR A 114 0.39 -9.64 -17.86
CA TYR A 114 0.87 -10.23 -16.62
C TYR A 114 2.34 -10.63 -16.77
N ALA A 115 2.68 -11.54 -17.70
CA ALA A 115 4.05 -12.00 -17.96
C ALA A 115 5.08 -10.88 -18.19
N ASN A 116 4.64 -9.74 -18.72
CA ASN A 116 5.49 -8.60 -19.01
C ASN A 116 5.72 -7.66 -17.80
N LEU A 117 4.99 -7.79 -16.70
CA LEU A 117 5.17 -6.95 -15.49
C LEU A 117 6.62 -6.98 -14.98
N TRP A 118 7.27 -8.14 -15.09
CA TRP A 118 8.65 -8.39 -14.65
C TRP A 118 9.69 -8.18 -15.74
N LYS A 119 9.30 -7.73 -16.93
CA LYS A 119 10.22 -7.46 -18.03
C LYS A 119 10.64 -5.99 -18.05
N VAL A 120 11.80 -5.75 -18.64
CA VAL A 120 12.32 -4.42 -18.91
C VAL A 120 11.65 -3.86 -20.17
N ASP A 121 11.15 -2.63 -20.07
CA ASP A 121 10.53 -1.90 -21.17
C ASP A 121 11.57 -1.22 -22.07
N ASN A 122 11.08 -0.52 -23.09
CA ASN A 122 11.93 0.20 -24.06
C ASN A 122 12.72 1.37 -23.45
N THR A 123 12.43 1.78 -22.22
CA THR A 123 13.17 2.82 -21.49
C THR A 123 14.23 2.25 -20.55
N GLY A 124 14.37 0.91 -20.50
CA GLY A 124 15.31 0.25 -19.59
C GLY A 124 14.77 0.08 -18.16
N LEU A 125 13.48 0.36 -17.94
CA LEU A 125 12.82 0.18 -16.64
C LEU A 125 11.96 -1.07 -16.64
N PHE A 126 11.85 -1.77 -15.51
CA PHE A 126 10.80 -2.78 -15.39
C PHE A 126 9.43 -2.15 -15.64
N VAL A 127 8.55 -2.84 -16.37
CA VAL A 127 7.20 -2.35 -16.70
C VAL A 127 6.46 -1.88 -15.44
N ILE A 128 6.60 -2.61 -14.32
CA ILE A 128 6.05 -2.22 -13.02
C ILE A 128 6.57 -0.86 -12.52
N ASN A 129 7.86 -0.58 -12.71
CA ASN A 129 8.46 0.71 -12.33
C ASN A 129 7.90 1.84 -13.21
N GLY A 130 7.72 1.58 -14.51
CA GLY A 130 7.08 2.50 -15.43
C GLY A 130 5.64 2.84 -15.03
N ILE A 131 4.87 1.83 -14.58
CA ILE A 131 3.51 2.00 -14.05
C ILE A 131 3.52 2.87 -12.79
N ILE A 132 4.40 2.59 -11.82
CA ILE A 132 4.52 3.37 -10.58
C ILE A 132 4.85 4.84 -10.90
N MET A 133 5.85 5.08 -11.74
CA MET A 133 6.30 6.43 -12.12
C MET A 133 5.21 7.25 -12.84
N LYS A 134 4.28 6.58 -13.54
CA LYS A 134 3.15 7.22 -14.22
C LYS A 134 1.96 7.44 -13.27
N ALA A 135 1.70 6.51 -12.35
CA ALA A 135 0.63 6.61 -11.36
C ALA A 135 0.93 7.64 -10.25
N MET A 136 2.21 7.92 -9.99
CA MET A 136 2.63 8.85 -8.94
C MET A 136 2.48 10.32 -9.35
N PRO A 137 2.00 11.19 -8.45
CA PRO A 137 2.02 12.65 -8.65
C PRO A 137 3.45 13.15 -8.90
N LYS A 138 3.61 14.20 -9.73
CA LYS A 138 4.91 14.76 -10.13
C LYS A 138 5.86 15.00 -8.95
N GLU A 139 5.35 15.62 -7.89
CA GLU A 139 6.05 15.92 -6.63
C GLU A 139 6.54 14.69 -5.84
N SER A 140 6.12 13.48 -6.22
CA SER A 140 6.46 12.23 -5.52
C SER A 140 7.33 11.30 -6.37
N LYS A 141 7.60 11.63 -7.64
CA LYS A 141 8.28 10.74 -8.59
C LYS A 141 9.74 10.46 -8.24
N GLU A 142 10.45 11.47 -7.78
CA GLU A 142 11.92 11.42 -7.57
C GLU A 142 12.37 10.31 -6.60
N ASN A 143 11.46 9.77 -5.78
CA ASN A 143 11.78 8.74 -4.80
C ASN A 143 10.63 7.73 -4.59
N CYS A 144 9.86 7.44 -5.64
CA CYS A 144 8.69 6.56 -5.52
C CYS A 144 9.00 5.06 -5.66
N LEU A 145 10.16 4.69 -6.21
CA LEU A 145 10.55 3.29 -6.44
C LEU A 145 11.19 2.66 -5.20
N THR A 146 10.51 2.73 -4.05
CA THR A 146 10.95 2.03 -2.83
C THR A 146 10.43 0.59 -2.82
N PRO A 147 11.09 -0.36 -2.12
CA PRO A 147 10.61 -1.74 -1.98
C PRO A 147 9.14 -1.83 -1.54
N SER A 148 8.71 -0.98 -0.59
CA SER A 148 7.33 -0.95 -0.11
C SER A 148 6.32 -0.46 -1.15
N ILE A 149 6.72 0.44 -2.06
CA ILE A 149 5.83 0.90 -3.14
C ILE A 149 5.81 -0.12 -4.28
N ILE A 150 6.96 -0.71 -4.61
CA ILE A 150 7.08 -1.73 -5.64
C ILE A 150 6.23 -2.94 -5.25
N SER A 151 6.40 -3.49 -4.03
CA SER A 151 5.58 -4.60 -3.52
C SER A 151 4.08 -4.30 -3.53
N PHE A 152 3.67 -3.10 -3.10
CA PHE A 152 2.28 -2.67 -3.15
C PHE A 152 1.74 -2.63 -4.59
N ALA A 153 2.51 -2.10 -5.54
CA ALA A 153 2.12 -2.04 -6.93
C ALA A 153 2.04 -3.42 -7.57
N ILE A 154 2.99 -4.30 -7.28
CA ILE A 154 2.96 -5.70 -7.73
C ILE A 154 1.70 -6.39 -7.20
N ALA A 155 1.38 -6.23 -5.91
CA ALA A 155 0.16 -6.79 -5.32
C ALA A 155 -1.10 -6.33 -6.06
N VAL A 156 -1.23 -5.03 -6.32
CA VAL A 156 -2.36 -4.48 -7.10
C VAL A 156 -2.41 -5.08 -8.52
N CYS A 157 -1.28 -5.11 -9.23
CA CYS A 157 -1.22 -5.64 -10.59
C CYS A 157 -1.51 -7.15 -10.64
N CYS A 158 -1.04 -7.93 -9.66
CA CYS A 158 -1.27 -9.37 -9.59
C CYS A 158 -2.74 -9.68 -9.29
N ILE A 159 -3.37 -8.98 -8.35
CA ILE A 159 -4.83 -9.11 -8.10
C ILE A 159 -5.59 -8.89 -9.41
N VAL A 160 -5.21 -7.86 -10.18
CA VAL A 160 -5.94 -7.50 -11.40
C VAL A 160 -5.67 -8.46 -12.56
N LEU A 161 -4.44 -8.93 -12.78
CA LEU A 161 -4.04 -9.63 -14.01
C LEU A 161 -3.76 -11.12 -13.85
N ASN A 162 -3.54 -11.64 -12.64
CA ASN A 162 -3.11 -13.02 -12.44
C ASN A 162 -4.12 -14.01 -13.04
N PRO A 163 -3.75 -14.77 -14.10
CA PRO A 163 -4.66 -15.68 -14.80
C PRO A 163 -5.09 -16.90 -13.97
N HIS A 164 -4.43 -17.15 -12.84
CA HIS A 164 -4.70 -18.26 -11.94
C HIS A 164 -5.71 -17.91 -10.84
N SER A 165 -6.28 -16.70 -10.86
CA SER A 165 -7.16 -16.16 -9.82
C SER A 165 -8.41 -15.54 -10.43
N ASP A 166 -9.58 -15.76 -9.84
CA ASP A 166 -10.82 -15.07 -10.24
C ASP A 166 -11.03 -13.74 -9.49
N GLU A 167 -10.13 -13.40 -8.56
CA GLU A 167 -10.17 -12.14 -7.84
C GLU A 167 -9.87 -10.97 -8.78
N ILE A 168 -10.58 -9.85 -8.64
CA ILE A 168 -10.27 -8.64 -9.39
C ILE A 168 -10.37 -7.36 -8.57
N ARG A 169 -10.93 -7.45 -7.36
CA ARG A 169 -11.15 -6.31 -6.49
C ARG A 169 -9.92 -6.13 -5.62
N CYS A 170 -9.29 -4.98 -5.69
CA CYS A 170 -8.16 -4.66 -4.83
C CYS A 170 -8.70 -4.21 -3.47
N THR A 171 -9.11 -5.16 -2.63
CA THR A 171 -9.49 -4.90 -1.24
C THR A 171 -8.25 -4.58 -0.41
N GLU A 172 -8.46 -3.88 0.71
CA GLU A 172 -7.36 -3.49 1.61
C GLU A 172 -6.58 -4.72 2.10
N ASP A 173 -7.28 -5.76 2.56
CA ASP A 173 -6.67 -6.96 3.12
C ASP A 173 -5.93 -7.77 2.05
N ALA A 174 -6.54 -7.94 0.87
CA ALA A 174 -5.91 -8.65 -0.25
C ALA A 174 -4.62 -7.96 -0.73
N ILE A 175 -4.62 -6.62 -0.80
CA ILE A 175 -3.41 -5.88 -1.14
C ILE A 175 -2.37 -6.01 -0.02
N LYS A 176 -2.77 -5.87 1.24
CA LYS A 176 -1.86 -5.92 2.38
C LYS A 176 -1.13 -7.26 2.47
N GLN A 177 -1.87 -8.37 2.39
CA GLN A 177 -1.33 -9.73 2.44
C GLN A 177 -0.32 -10.00 1.32
N ARG A 178 -0.69 -9.70 0.06
CA ARG A 178 0.21 -9.92 -1.08
C ARG A 178 1.42 -8.97 -1.04
N SER A 179 1.20 -7.71 -0.65
CA SER A 179 2.27 -6.72 -0.54
C SER A 179 3.31 -7.11 0.51
N SER A 180 2.94 -7.75 1.63
CA SER A 180 3.93 -8.17 2.62
C SER A 180 4.83 -9.28 2.10
N ILE A 181 4.27 -10.25 1.38
CA ILE A 181 5.05 -11.36 0.80
C ILE A 181 6.04 -10.81 -0.25
N PHE A 182 5.58 -9.98 -1.21
CA PHE A 182 6.47 -9.37 -2.20
C PHE A 182 7.54 -8.48 -1.56
N LEU A 183 7.22 -7.81 -0.44
CA LEU A 183 8.19 -6.99 0.26
C LEU A 183 9.33 -7.86 0.83
N SER A 184 9.00 -9.00 1.44
CA SER A 184 9.98 -9.96 1.95
C SER A 184 10.87 -10.49 0.81
N GLU A 185 10.28 -10.93 -0.31
CA GLU A 185 11.02 -11.42 -1.49
C GLU A 185 12.02 -10.37 -2.03
N ILE A 186 11.58 -9.12 -2.15
CA ILE A 186 12.44 -8.01 -2.60
C ILE A 186 13.60 -7.76 -1.62
N GLN A 187 13.34 -7.88 -0.31
CA GLN A 187 14.35 -7.64 0.73
C GLN A 187 15.35 -8.79 0.88
N GLU A 188 14.91 -10.03 0.67
CA GLU A 188 15.76 -11.23 0.73
C GLU A 188 16.64 -11.39 -0.52
N GLY A 189 16.44 -10.57 -1.55
CA GLY A 189 17.25 -10.56 -2.77
C GLY A 189 17.03 -11.79 -3.66
N SER A 190 15.87 -12.46 -3.53
CA SER A 190 15.53 -13.65 -4.31
C SER A 190 15.47 -13.29 -5.80
N ARG A 191 16.40 -13.87 -6.57
CA ARG A 191 16.73 -13.51 -7.95
C ARG A 191 15.69 -13.89 -9.01
N GLU A 192 14.55 -14.45 -8.65
CA GLU A 192 13.52 -14.84 -9.60
C GLU A 192 12.13 -14.53 -9.04
N MET A 193 11.67 -13.30 -9.27
CA MET A 193 10.27 -12.94 -9.07
C MET A 193 9.49 -13.44 -10.31
N THR A 194 9.38 -14.75 -10.46
CA THR A 194 8.71 -15.40 -11.58
C THR A 194 7.57 -16.27 -11.05
N ASN A 195 6.35 -15.87 -11.40
CA ASN A 195 5.09 -16.57 -11.12
C ASN A 195 4.72 -16.74 -9.64
N TYR A 196 4.04 -15.71 -9.13
CA TYR A 196 3.33 -15.78 -7.86
C TYR A 196 2.23 -16.86 -7.92
N ASN A 197 2.33 -17.88 -7.08
CA ASN A 197 1.34 -18.95 -6.98
C ASN A 197 0.33 -18.58 -5.89
N ASP A 198 -0.93 -18.36 -6.26
CA ASP A 198 -1.99 -17.79 -5.40
C ASP A 198 -2.48 -18.74 -4.28
N ASN A 199 -1.82 -19.88 -4.07
CA ASN A 199 -2.16 -20.89 -3.06
C ASN A 199 -1.63 -20.50 -1.67
N VAL A 200 -2.04 -19.34 -1.15
CA VAL A 200 -1.87 -19.03 0.27
C VAL A 200 -3.12 -19.58 0.96
N GLU A 201 -2.96 -20.69 1.68
CA GLU A 201 -3.99 -21.18 2.61
C GLU A 201 -4.37 -20.04 3.57
N GLU A 202 -5.68 -19.79 3.70
CA GLU A 202 -6.23 -18.91 4.72
C GLU A 202 -5.73 -19.39 6.08
N ILE A 203 -4.81 -18.64 6.69
CA ILE A 203 -4.54 -18.79 8.12
C ILE A 203 -5.75 -18.18 8.82
N SER A 204 -6.69 -19.03 9.22
CA SER A 204 -7.74 -18.65 10.16
C SER A 204 -7.05 -18.23 11.46
N GLU A 205 -7.17 -16.96 11.83
CA GLU A 205 -6.90 -16.53 13.20
C GLU A 205 -8.00 -17.16 14.07
N ASP A 206 -7.64 -18.21 14.82
CA ASP A 206 -8.49 -18.79 15.85
C ASP A 206 -8.85 -17.69 16.86
N ASP A 207 -10.15 -17.37 16.89
CA ASP A 207 -10.78 -16.38 17.76
C ASP A 207 -10.93 -16.98 19.16
N ASP A 208 -9.81 -17.14 19.87
CA ASP A 208 -9.72 -17.75 21.20
C ASP A 208 -9.60 -16.67 22.31
N ASP A 209 -10.47 -15.65 22.27
CA ASP A 209 -10.59 -14.67 23.36
C ASP A 209 -12.05 -14.34 23.72
N ALA A 210 -12.92 -15.34 23.62
CA ALA A 210 -14.28 -15.30 24.15
C ALA A 210 -14.43 -16.26 25.33
N ARG A 211 -13.78 -15.96 26.47
CA ARG A 211 -14.14 -16.52 27.79
C ARG A 211 -13.40 -15.84 28.94
N LEU A 212 -13.81 -14.62 29.29
CA LEU A 212 -13.48 -14.09 30.61
C LEU A 212 -14.41 -12.97 31.05
N PHE A 213 -15.72 -13.25 31.13
CA PHE A 213 -16.65 -12.60 32.08
C PHE A 213 -17.91 -13.47 32.21
N GLU A 214 -17.90 -14.39 33.19
CA GLU A 214 -19.08 -14.76 34.00
C GLU A 214 -18.73 -14.51 35.47
#